data_AF-A0A2D7MHS1-F1
#
_entry.id   AF-A0A2D7MHS1-F1
#
_cell.length_a   1.000
_cell.length_b   1.000
_cell.length_c   1.000
_cell.angle_alpha   90.00
_cell.angle_beta   90.00
_cell.angle_gamma   90.00
#
_symmetry.space_group_name_H-M   'P 1'
#
loop_
_entity.id
_entity.type
_entity.pdbx_description
1 polymer ?
#
loop_
_entity_poly.entity_id
_entity_poly.type
_entity_poly.pdbx_seq_one_letter_code
_entity_poly.pdbx_strand_id
1 'polypeptide(L)' 'MNILYGIQGTGNGHITRSRLLVPLLRKKGFNVDVILSGRKKEEYWDMECFKPYDTKFGITFQ' A
#
# COMPACT_ATOMS: atom_id res chain seq x y z
N MET A 1 10.83 4.70 14.73
CA MET A 1 11.35 3.78 13.68
C MET A 1 10.60 4.08 12.39
N ASN A 2 11.32 4.12 11.27
CA ASN A 2 10.74 4.35 9.95
C ASN A 2 10.53 2.99 9.25
N ILE A 3 9.36 2.79 8.64
CA ILE A 3 8.97 1.55 7.97
C ILE A 3 8.56 1.91 6.54
N LEU A 4 9.20 1.28 5.56
CA LEU A 4 8.72 1.26 4.19
C LEU A 4 7.84 0.02 4.00
N TYR A 5 6.57 0.21 3.68
CA TYR A 5 5.59 -0.87 3.54
C TYR A 5 5.17 -1.02 2.07
N GLY A 6 5.67 -2.08 1.42
CA GLY A 6 5.31 -2.43 0.05
C GLY A 6 4.04 -3.28 -0.05
N ILE A 7 3.14 -2.92 -0.95
CA ILE A 7 1.89 -3.64 -1.23
C ILE A 7 1.87 -4.05 -2.71
N GLN A 8 1.77 -5.36 -2.96
CA GLN A 8 1.52 -5.88 -4.30
C GLN A 8 0.03 -5.70 -4.67
N GLY A 9 -0.24 -4.74 -5.53
CA GLY A 9 -1.56 -4.31 -5.98
C GLY A 9 -2.21 -5.16 -7.08
N THR A 10 -1.52 -6.17 -7.62
CA THR A 10 -2.11 -7.08 -8.64
C THR A 10 -3.25 -7.94 -8.07
N GLY A 11 -3.25 -8.20 -6.75
CA GLY A 11 -4.27 -8.98 -6.06
C GLY A 11 -4.89 -8.25 -4.87
N ASN A 12 -6.23 -8.25 -4.78
CA ASN A 12 -6.98 -7.57 -3.71
C ASN A 12 -6.66 -8.12 -2.31
N GLY A 13 -6.21 -9.37 -2.20
CA GLY A 13 -5.89 -10.01 -0.92
C GLY A 13 -4.71 -9.38 -0.18
N HIS A 14 -3.74 -8.80 -0.91
CA HIS A 14 -2.64 -8.07 -0.28
C HIS A 14 -3.11 -6.72 0.23
N ILE A 15 -3.83 -5.97 -0.61
CA ILE A 15 -4.43 -4.67 -0.24
C ILE A 15 -5.31 -4.82 1.00
N THR A 16 -6.21 -5.81 1.01
CA THR A 16 -7.15 -6.05 2.12
C THR A 16 -6.43 -6.29 3.45
N ARG A 17 -5.36 -7.10 3.47
CA ARG A 17 -4.58 -7.33 4.69
C ARG A 17 -3.81 -6.09 5.12
N SER A 18 -3.24 -5.36 4.17
CA SER A 18 -2.51 -4.12 4.45
C SER A 18 -3.41 -3.02 5.03
N ARG A 19 -4.71 -2.98 4.68
CA ARG A 19 -5.68 -2.04 5.26
C ARG A 19 -5.82 -2.16 6.78
N LEU A 20 -5.58 -3.36 7.33
CA LEU A 20 -5.55 -3.55 8.78
C LEU A 20 -4.20 -3.15 9.36
N LEU A 21 -3.11 -3.57 8.71
CA LEU A 21 -1.78 -3.46 9.30
C LEU A 21 -1.19 -2.04 9.26
N VAL A 22 -1.34 -1.31 8.16
CA VAL A 22 -0.75 0.03 8.01
C VAL A 22 -1.29 1.02 9.06
N PRO A 23 -2.61 1.13 9.27
CA PRO A 23 -3.15 2.01 10.32
C PRO A 23 -2.72 1.58 11.72
N LEU A 24 -2.63 0.27 11.99
CA LEU A 24 -2.17 -0.23 13.29
C LEU A 24 -0.70 0.13 13.56
N LEU A 25 0.17 0.01 12.55
CA LEU A 25 1.57 0.41 12.66
C LEU A 25 1.70 1.91 12.93
N ARG A 26 0.95 2.74 12.19
CA ARG A 26 0.93 4.20 12.40
C ARG A 26 0.38 4.56 13.78
N LYS A 27 -0.69 3.90 14.24
CA LYS A 27 -1.27 4.09 15.59
C LYS A 27 -0.28 3.72 16.70
N LYS A 28 0.64 2.77 16.47
CA LYS A 28 1.74 2.45 17.38
C LYS A 28 2.87 3.49 17.39
N GLY A 29 2.76 4.57 16.61
CA GLY A 29 3.74 5.66 16.55
C GLY A 29 4.87 5.43 15.55
N PHE A 30 4.74 4.45 14.64
CA PHE A 30 5.71 4.28 13.56
C PHE A 30 5.42 5.24 12.40
N ASN A 31 6.49 5.77 11.80
CA ASN A 31 6.41 6.49 10.54
C ASN A 31 6.38 5.44 9.42
N VAL A 32 5.25 5.34 8.72
CA VAL A 32 5.02 4.30 7.72
C VAL A 32 4.76 4.93 6.35
N ASP A 33 5.71 4.76 5.46
CA ASP A 33 5.59 5.11 4.04
C ASP A 33 5.06 3.91 3.28
N VAL A 34 4.08 4.13 2.40
CA VAL A 34 3.41 3.06 1.67
C VAL A 34 3.72 3.16 0.19
N ILE A 35 4.18 2.07 -0.41
CA ILE A 35 4.33 1.94 -1.87
C ILE A 35 3.43 0.82 -2.36
N LEU A 36 2.64 1.10 -3.39
CA LEU A 36 1.87 0.13 -4.12
C LEU A 36 2.50 -0.13 -5.49
N SER A 37 2.60 -1.40 -5.88
CA SER A 37 3.05 -1.77 -7.22
C SER A 37 2.21 -2.88 -7.81
N GLY A 38 2.06 -2.90 -9.12
CA GLY A 38 1.19 -3.86 -9.80
C GLY A 38 0.30 -3.15 -10.78
N ARG A 39 -0.82 -2.60 -10.34
CA ARG A 39 -1.83 -1.97 -11.22
C ARG A 39 -1.57 -0.49 -11.47
N LYS A 40 -2.21 0.05 -12.51
CA LYS A 40 -2.25 1.49 -12.77
C LYS A 40 -2.96 2.20 -11.61
N LYS A 41 -2.61 3.46 -11.37
CA LYS A 41 -3.10 4.22 -10.21
C LYS A 41 -4.63 4.33 -10.20
N GLU A 42 -5.22 4.45 -11.39
CA GLU A 42 -6.64 4.63 -11.62
C GLU A 42 -7.46 3.35 -11.34
N GLU A 43 -6.79 2.20 -11.24
CA GLU A 43 -7.42 0.90 -10.95
C GLU A 43 -7.51 0.62 -9.43
N TYR A 44 -6.90 1.46 -8.60
CA TYR A 44 -7.03 1.36 -7.14
C TYR A 44 -8.28 2.09 -6.64
N TRP A 45 -8.91 1.52 -5.62
CA TRP A 45 -10.12 2.03 -4.96
C TRP A 45 -9.93 2.02 -3.45
N ASP A 46 -10.60 2.93 -2.73
CA ASP A 46 -10.57 3.06 -1.26
C ASP A 46 -9.15 3.01 -0.65
N MET A 47 -8.29 3.91 -1.12
CA MET A 47 -6.88 3.99 -0.72
C MET A 47 -6.62 4.99 0.42
N GLU A 48 -7.66 5.61 0.96
CA GLU A 48 -7.56 6.65 1.99
C GLU A 48 -6.76 6.20 3.22
N CYS A 49 -6.97 4.97 3.68
CA CYS A 49 -6.26 4.42 4.84
C CYS A 49 -4.74 4.30 4.64
N PHE A 50 -4.26 4.34 3.40
CA PHE A 50 -2.84 4.28 3.08
C PHE A 50 -2.20 5.66 2.96
N LYS A 51 -2.97 6.75 2.79
CA LYS A 51 -2.39 8.09 2.61
C LYS A 51 -1.47 8.50 3.77
N PRO A 52 -0.30 9.10 3.52
CA PRO A 52 0.32 9.25 2.20
C PRO A 52 0.83 7.91 1.64
N TYR A 53 0.63 7.68 0.33
CA TYR A 53 1.14 6.51 -0.39
C TYR A 53 1.59 6.90 -1.80
N ASP A 54 2.54 6.13 -2.34
CA ASP A 54 3.00 6.21 -3.72
C ASP A 54 2.61 4.96 -4.51
N THR A 55 2.50 5.12 -5.83
CA THR A 55 2.32 4.01 -6.77
C THR A 55 3.55 3.88 -7.67
N LYS A 56 3.98 2.65 -7.94
CA LYS A 56 5.07 2.31 -8.87
C LYS A 56 4.61 1.26 -9.87
N PHE A 57 5.21 1.24 -11.05
CA PHE A 57 4.97 0.18 -12.02
C PHE A 57 5.49 -1.17 -11.48
N GLY A 58 4.68 -2.22 -11.64
CA GLY A 58 5.08 -3.59 -11.34
C GLY A 58 5.64 -4.30 -12.56
N ILE A 59 6.29 -5.45 -12.35
CA ILE A 59 6.88 -6.29 -13.42
C ILE A 59 5.80 -7.14 -14.13
N THR A 60 4.59 -7.23 -13.56
CA THR A 60 3.53 -8.17 -13.99
C THR A 60 2.70 -7.72 -15.19
N PHE A 61 2.86 -6.49 -15.70
CA PHE A 61 2.11 -5.97 -16.86
C PHE A 61 3.03 -5.67 -18.05
N GLN A 62 3.80 -6.67 -18.47
CA GLN A 62 4.30 -6.75 -19.85
C GLN A 62 3.25 -7.41 -20.75
#